data_AF-A0A167WEI6-F1
#
_entry.id   AF-A0A167WEI6-F1
#
_cell.length_a   1.000
_cell.length_b   1.000
_cell.length_c   1.000
_cell.angle_alpha   90.00
_cell.angle_beta   90.00
_cell.angle_gamma   90.00
#
_symmetry.space_group_name_H-M   'P 1'
#
loop_
_entity.id
_entity.type
_entity.pdbx_description
1 polymer ?
#
loop_
_entity_poly.entity_id
_entity_poly.type
_entity_poly.pdbx_seq_one_letter_code
_entity_poly.pdbx_strand_id
1 'polypeptide(L)'
;VAVLAFKAVVTLELKRRDNDKKVIALHLQMQDMMTTLLQLRDIQQDHKGTDGRTVQDRLGGLMKDIARDIRNCGNVCDTYSKKHLLVKILKGPIYEGRLSDCATAFTDRQKDIRMALIIHTALKIGSVVAAVADVHETVESTSEAVDTILLFRMLDSSDEKELLKRVQANGGAKACMENDDILLELSTLREELRERQFGRKCSAASVEHGGARTRSTRRTRAGPEYTTRPPMVGRGGTYDATPVLPPPVSRQSPTYALPQYARNAPWGSGFSG
;
A
#
# COMPACT_ATOMS: atom_id res chain seq x y z
N VAL A 1 21.96 -5.31 -5.66
CA VAL A 1 20.87 -5.54 -6.64
C VAL A 1 19.48 -5.55 -6.00
N ALA A 2 19.23 -6.29 -4.91
CA ALA A 2 17.94 -6.31 -4.20
C ALA A 2 17.44 -4.93 -3.78
N VAL A 3 18.30 -4.10 -3.18
CA VAL A 3 17.96 -2.72 -2.74
C VAL A 3 17.44 -1.85 -3.89
N LEU A 4 18.00 -2.00 -5.10
CA LEU A 4 17.54 -1.24 -6.27
C LEU A 4 16.16 -1.70 -6.74
N ALA A 5 15.90 -3.01 -6.74
CA ALA A 5 14.59 -3.57 -7.06
C ALA A 5 13.54 -3.11 -6.03
N PHE A 6 13.87 -3.17 -4.74
CA PHE A 6 13.03 -2.68 -3.64
C PHE A 6 12.67 -1.20 -3.83
N LYS A 7 13.68 -0.35 -4.03
CA LYS A 7 13.48 1.09 -4.26
C LYS A 7 12.55 1.35 -5.43
N ALA A 8 12.71 0.62 -6.54
CA ALA A 8 11.85 0.78 -7.71
C ALA A 8 10.38 0.45 -7.40
N VAL A 9 10.12 -0.67 -6.74
CA VAL A 9 8.76 -1.13 -6.41
C VAL A 9 8.09 -0.21 -5.38
N VAL A 10 8.78 0.17 -4.30
CA VAL A 10 8.22 1.13 -3.32
C VAL A 10 7.96 2.50 -3.95
N THR A 11 8.86 2.99 -4.81
CA THR A 11 8.65 4.27 -5.51
C THR A 11 7.41 4.22 -6.42
N LEU A 12 7.14 3.07 -7.04
CA LEU A 12 5.94 2.88 -7.84
C LEU A 12 4.68 2.91 -6.97
N GLU A 13 4.70 2.25 -5.81
CA GLU A 13 3.56 2.19 -4.90
C GLU A 13 3.25 3.54 -4.24
N LEU A 14 4.27 4.31 -3.85
CA LEU A 14 4.09 5.66 -3.29
C LEU A 14 3.43 6.64 -4.28
N LYS A 15 3.50 6.37 -5.59
CA LYS A 15 2.91 7.22 -6.63
C LYS A 15 1.47 6.87 -6.97
N ARG A 16 0.94 5.75 -6.46
CA ARG A 16 -0.42 5.30 -6.75
C ARG A 16 -1.41 5.95 -5.76
N ARG A 17 -2.52 6.47 -6.31
CA ARG A 17 -3.54 7.20 -5.55
C ARG A 17 -4.58 6.29 -4.88
N ASP A 18 -4.77 5.09 -5.43
CA ASP A 18 -5.74 4.10 -4.96
C ASP A 18 -5.01 2.83 -4.51
N ASN A 19 -4.20 2.96 -3.46
CA ASN A 19 -3.42 1.83 -2.96
C ASN A 19 -4.32 0.83 -2.25
N ASP A 20 -4.31 -0.38 -2.79
CA ASP A 20 -5.00 -1.52 -2.22
C ASP A 20 -4.31 -1.93 -0.93
N LYS A 21 -5.07 -2.07 0.16
CA LYS A 21 -4.52 -2.35 1.50
C LYS A 21 -3.72 -3.65 1.53
N LYS A 22 -4.10 -4.65 0.73
CA LYS A 22 -3.38 -5.93 0.62
C LYS A 22 -2.00 -5.73 0.00
N VAL A 23 -1.92 -4.86 -1.01
CA VAL A 23 -0.67 -4.50 -1.67
C VAL A 23 0.22 -3.70 -0.73
N ILE A 24 -0.33 -2.75 0.04
CA ILE A 24 0.44 -2.01 1.06
C ILE A 24 1.02 -2.99 2.08
N ALA A 25 0.23 -3.93 2.59
CA ALA A 25 0.68 -4.93 3.56
C ALA A 25 1.89 -5.73 3.03
N LEU A 26 1.86 -6.14 1.76
CA LEU A 26 3.01 -6.82 1.14
C LEU A 26 4.25 -5.94 1.02
N HIS A 27 4.10 -4.65 0.74
CA HIS A 27 5.25 -3.74 0.69
C HIS A 27 5.87 -3.54 2.08
N LEU A 28 5.06 -3.53 3.15
CA LEU A 28 5.55 -3.49 4.52
C LEU A 28 6.33 -4.77 4.87
N GLN A 29 5.86 -5.94 4.45
CA GLN A 29 6.58 -7.20 4.65
C GLN A 29 7.89 -7.25 3.85
N MET A 30 7.87 -6.76 2.60
CA MET A 30 9.08 -6.59 1.80
C MET A 30 10.07 -5.62 2.46
N GLN A 31 9.58 -4.54 3.08
CA GLN A 31 10.40 -3.61 3.84
C GLN A 31 11.03 -4.29 5.06
N ASP A 32 10.25 -5.06 5.83
CA ASP A 32 10.73 -5.79 7.01
C ASP A 32 11.77 -6.88 6.65
N MET A 33 11.63 -7.53 5.50
CA MET A 33 12.70 -8.37 4.97
C MET A 33 13.97 -7.54 4.72
N MET A 34 13.85 -6.39 4.07
CA MET A 34 15.00 -5.55 3.71
C MET A 34 15.68 -4.88 4.90
N THR A 35 14.98 -4.63 6.02
CA THR A 35 15.60 -4.08 7.24
C THR A 35 16.59 -5.05 7.89
N THR A 36 16.47 -6.35 7.67
CA THR A 36 17.46 -7.33 8.16
C THR A 36 18.86 -7.10 7.60
N LEU A 37 18.97 -6.49 6.42
CA LEU A 37 20.25 -6.10 5.84
C LEU A 37 20.94 -4.97 6.60
N LEU A 38 20.26 -4.26 7.50
CA LEU A 38 20.89 -3.24 8.34
C LEU A 38 21.93 -3.84 9.29
N GLN A 39 21.83 -5.13 9.63
CA GLN A 39 22.85 -5.86 10.38
C GLN A 39 24.21 -5.89 9.66
N LEU A 40 24.24 -5.65 8.34
CA LEU A 40 25.47 -5.53 7.56
C LEU A 40 26.25 -4.25 7.85
N ARG A 41 25.60 -3.21 8.40
CA ARG A 41 26.22 -1.89 8.60
C ARG A 41 27.47 -1.98 9.48
N ASP A 42 27.47 -2.92 10.42
CA ASP A 42 28.54 -3.11 11.40
C ASP A 42 29.60 -4.13 10.95
N ILE A 43 29.46 -4.69 9.73
CA ILE A 43 30.38 -5.67 9.15
C ILE A 43 31.22 -5.00 8.06
N GLN A 44 32.55 -5.10 8.18
CA GLN A 44 33.46 -4.61 7.14
C GLN A 44 33.32 -5.44 5.86
N GLN A 45 33.38 -4.79 4.68
CA GLN A 45 33.11 -5.43 3.38
C GLN A 45 34.10 -6.55 3.04
N ASP A 46 35.35 -6.40 3.47
CA ASP A 46 36.45 -7.34 3.30
C ASP A 46 36.57 -8.34 4.46
N HIS A 47 35.67 -8.27 5.45
CA HIS A 47 35.63 -9.23 6.54
C HIS A 47 35.39 -10.63 5.98
N LYS A 48 36.32 -11.53 6.32
CA LYS A 48 36.22 -12.95 6.03
C LYS A 48 35.65 -13.66 7.25
N GLY A 49 34.63 -14.46 7.03
CA GLY A 49 34.07 -15.33 8.07
C GLY A 49 35.04 -16.47 8.43
N THR A 50 34.58 -17.36 9.30
CA THR A 50 35.23 -18.63 9.68
C THR A 50 35.80 -19.41 8.50
N ASP A 51 35.07 -19.41 7.39
CA ASP A 51 35.30 -20.22 6.22
C ASP A 51 36.07 -19.47 5.12
N GLY A 52 36.63 -18.31 5.45
CA GLY A 52 37.43 -17.49 4.53
C GLY A 52 36.62 -16.77 3.46
N ARG A 53 35.28 -16.94 3.43
CA ARG A 53 34.37 -16.28 2.49
C ARG A 53 33.98 -14.90 3.00
N THR A 54 33.82 -13.96 2.07
CA THR A 54 33.28 -12.64 2.40
C THR A 54 31.77 -12.71 2.60
N VAL A 55 31.20 -11.68 3.21
CA VAL A 55 29.73 -11.53 3.27
C VAL A 55 29.12 -11.50 1.86
N GLN A 56 29.81 -10.83 0.93
CA GLN A 56 29.36 -10.72 -0.45
C GLN A 56 29.28 -12.08 -1.13
N ASP A 57 30.23 -12.98 -0.91
CA ASP A 57 30.20 -14.34 -1.46
C ASP A 57 29.02 -15.13 -0.91
N ARG A 58 28.70 -14.96 0.38
CA ARG A 58 27.62 -15.66 1.06
C ARG A 58 26.23 -15.14 0.67
N LEU A 59 26.06 -13.83 0.58
CA LEU A 59 24.77 -13.21 0.29
C LEU A 59 24.55 -12.95 -1.21
N GLY A 60 25.59 -13.02 -2.05
CA GLY A 60 25.51 -12.61 -3.46
C GLY A 60 24.45 -13.35 -4.27
N GLY A 61 24.34 -14.67 -4.07
CA GLY A 61 23.27 -15.49 -4.66
C GLY A 61 21.89 -15.10 -4.13
N LEU A 62 21.75 -15.08 -2.81
CA LEU A 62 20.51 -14.72 -2.12
C LEU A 62 19.98 -13.35 -2.52
N MET A 63 20.86 -12.34 -2.67
CA MET A 63 20.49 -11.00 -3.12
C MET A 63 19.96 -10.96 -4.56
N LYS A 64 20.43 -11.86 -5.43
CA LYS A 64 19.88 -11.98 -6.80
C LYS A 64 18.50 -12.60 -6.77
N ASP A 65 18.31 -13.63 -5.95
CA ASP A 65 17.03 -14.30 -5.78
C ASP A 65 15.98 -13.34 -5.18
N ILE A 66 16.32 -12.62 -4.11
CA ILE A 66 15.46 -11.57 -3.53
C ILE A 66 15.10 -10.52 -4.59
N ALA A 67 16.08 -10.07 -5.40
CA ALA A 67 15.80 -9.08 -6.44
C ALA A 67 14.83 -9.59 -7.51
N ARG A 68 14.80 -10.90 -7.78
CA ARG A 68 13.86 -11.56 -8.69
C ARG A 68 12.48 -11.66 -8.03
N ASP A 69 12.43 -12.09 -6.79
CA ASP A 69 11.18 -12.28 -6.04
C ASP A 69 10.47 -10.92 -5.84
N ILE A 70 11.20 -9.85 -5.51
CA ILE A 70 10.67 -8.47 -5.44
C ILE A 70 10.08 -8.03 -6.78
N ARG A 71 10.76 -8.31 -7.91
CA ARG A 71 10.27 -7.94 -9.25
C ARG A 71 9.01 -8.71 -9.61
N ASN A 72 8.98 -10.00 -9.33
CA ASN A 72 7.82 -10.86 -9.58
C ASN A 72 6.62 -10.39 -8.75
N CYS A 73 6.82 -10.14 -7.45
CA CYS A 73 5.81 -9.59 -6.57
C CYS A 73 5.31 -8.22 -7.07
N GLY A 74 6.21 -7.31 -7.45
CA GLY A 74 5.83 -6.02 -8.03
C GLY A 74 4.90 -6.14 -9.24
N ASN A 75 5.14 -7.13 -10.12
CA ASN A 75 4.29 -7.42 -11.27
C ASN A 75 2.92 -8.00 -10.87
N VAL A 76 2.88 -8.86 -9.85
CA VAL A 76 1.63 -9.41 -9.29
C VAL A 76 0.79 -8.27 -8.69
N CYS A 77 1.41 -7.44 -7.86
CA CYS A 77 0.80 -6.26 -7.26
C CYS A 77 0.27 -5.29 -8.32
N ASP A 78 1.05 -5.00 -9.36
CA ASP A 78 0.60 -4.14 -10.46
C ASP A 78 -0.58 -4.71 -11.24
N THR A 79 -0.54 -6.02 -11.52
CA THR A 79 -1.65 -6.70 -12.19
C THR A 79 -2.91 -6.65 -11.34
N TYR A 80 -2.80 -6.92 -10.04
CA TYR A 80 -3.92 -6.94 -9.10
C TYR A 80 -4.52 -5.55 -8.88
N SER A 81 -3.70 -4.53 -8.61
CA SER A 81 -4.16 -3.16 -8.37
C SER A 81 -4.92 -2.57 -9.56
N LYS A 82 -4.57 -2.96 -10.80
CA LYS A 82 -5.24 -2.52 -12.02
C LYS A 82 -6.58 -3.21 -12.30
N LYS A 83 -6.93 -4.28 -11.57
CA LYS A 83 -8.20 -4.98 -11.79
C LYS A 83 -9.38 -4.18 -11.23
N HIS A 84 -10.49 -4.19 -11.97
CA HIS A 84 -11.76 -3.69 -11.47
C HIS A 84 -12.25 -4.54 -10.29
N LEU A 85 -13.02 -3.90 -9.40
CA LEU A 85 -13.53 -4.49 -8.16
C LEU A 85 -14.19 -5.88 -8.36
N LEU A 86 -15.07 -6.04 -9.35
CA LEU A 86 -15.70 -7.35 -9.62
C LEU A 86 -14.70 -8.44 -9.97
N VAL A 87 -13.66 -8.10 -10.74
CA VAL A 87 -12.60 -9.07 -11.08
C VAL A 87 -11.79 -9.43 -9.83
N LYS A 88 -11.54 -8.45 -8.94
CA LYS A 88 -10.91 -8.71 -7.64
C LYS A 88 -11.75 -9.60 -6.75
N ILE A 89 -13.08 -9.51 -6.81
CA ILE A 89 -13.97 -10.40 -6.04
C ILE A 89 -14.01 -11.80 -6.66
N LEU A 90 -14.33 -11.91 -7.95
CA LEU A 90 -14.54 -13.20 -8.61
C LEU A 90 -13.25 -14.01 -8.75
N LYS A 91 -12.13 -13.34 -9.06
CA LYS A 91 -10.79 -13.98 -9.14
C LYS A 91 -9.96 -13.75 -7.88
N GLY A 92 -10.58 -13.23 -6.82
CA GLY A 92 -9.92 -12.90 -5.56
C GLY A 92 -9.09 -14.03 -4.99
N PRO A 93 -9.64 -15.25 -4.84
CA PRO A 93 -8.87 -16.38 -4.31
C PRO A 93 -7.58 -16.68 -5.09
N ILE A 94 -7.59 -16.53 -6.41
CA ILE A 94 -6.42 -16.76 -7.26
C ILE A 94 -5.36 -15.68 -7.02
N TYR A 95 -5.77 -14.41 -6.96
CA TYR A 95 -4.83 -13.32 -6.72
C TYR A 95 -4.33 -13.31 -5.28
N GLU A 96 -5.19 -13.58 -4.30
CA GLU A 96 -4.78 -13.70 -2.90
C GLU A 96 -3.80 -14.84 -2.67
N GLY A 97 -3.97 -15.98 -3.34
CA GLY A 97 -2.97 -17.05 -3.34
C GLY A 97 -1.61 -16.53 -3.84
N ARG A 98 -1.58 -15.87 -5.01
CA ARG A 98 -0.33 -15.32 -5.57
C ARG A 98 0.30 -14.22 -4.72
N LEU A 99 -0.52 -13.41 -4.06
CA LEU A 99 -0.07 -12.37 -3.12
C LEU A 99 0.50 -13.02 -1.85
N SER A 100 -0.14 -14.07 -1.35
CA SER A 100 0.33 -14.88 -0.22
C SER A 100 1.66 -15.57 -0.55
N ASP A 101 1.82 -16.13 -1.74
CA ASP A 101 3.09 -16.71 -2.19
C ASP A 101 4.24 -15.69 -2.15
N CYS A 102 3.94 -14.43 -2.50
CA CYS A 102 4.93 -13.35 -2.39
C CYS A 102 5.28 -13.02 -0.93
N ALA A 103 4.29 -13.02 -0.05
CA ALA A 103 4.50 -12.83 1.40
C ALA A 103 5.41 -13.93 1.96
N THR A 104 5.06 -15.20 1.74
CA THR A 104 5.85 -16.35 2.20
C THR A 104 7.28 -16.28 1.67
N ALA A 105 7.47 -15.96 0.39
CA ALA A 105 8.80 -15.78 -0.17
C ALA A 105 9.61 -14.72 0.60
N PHE A 106 9.02 -13.58 0.98
CA PHE A 106 9.75 -12.58 1.75
C PHE A 106 10.10 -13.04 3.16
N THR A 107 9.22 -13.78 3.84
CA THR A 107 9.53 -14.35 5.15
C THR A 107 10.67 -15.37 5.07
N ASP A 108 10.64 -16.24 4.06
CA ASP A 108 11.70 -17.23 3.84
C ASP A 108 13.03 -16.57 3.52
N ARG A 109 13.03 -15.55 2.64
CA ARG A 109 14.24 -14.76 2.35
C ARG A 109 14.77 -14.04 3.57
N GLN A 110 13.89 -13.57 4.46
CA GLN A 110 14.28 -12.95 5.71
C GLN A 110 15.02 -13.95 6.61
N LYS A 111 14.50 -15.19 6.73
CA LYS A 111 15.15 -16.30 7.45
C LYS A 111 16.51 -16.64 6.84
N ASP A 112 16.59 -16.74 5.51
CA ASP A 112 17.82 -17.00 4.77
C ASP A 112 18.89 -15.92 5.04
N ILE A 113 18.50 -14.63 5.03
CA ILE A 113 19.42 -13.52 5.33
C ILE A 113 19.95 -13.66 6.75
N ARG A 114 19.07 -13.83 7.75
CA ARG A 114 19.47 -13.95 9.15
C ARG A 114 20.42 -15.13 9.35
N MET A 115 20.11 -16.29 8.77
CA MET A 115 20.96 -17.48 8.86
C MET A 115 22.33 -17.24 8.23
N ALA A 116 22.38 -16.66 7.03
CA ALA A 116 23.63 -16.32 6.36
C ALA A 116 24.50 -15.36 7.21
N LEU A 117 23.87 -14.38 7.87
CA LEU A 117 24.57 -13.44 8.75
C LEU A 117 25.08 -14.09 10.04
N ILE A 118 24.28 -14.97 10.67
CA ILE A 118 24.70 -15.73 11.85
C ILE A 118 25.93 -16.58 11.50
N ILE A 119 25.88 -17.34 10.40
CA ILE A 119 27.02 -18.18 9.99
C ILE A 119 28.27 -17.34 9.73
N HIS A 120 28.10 -16.14 9.15
CA HIS A 120 29.23 -15.25 8.89
C HIS A 120 29.81 -14.62 10.18
N THR A 121 28.96 -14.30 11.16
CA THR A 121 29.34 -13.59 12.39
C THR A 121 29.69 -14.50 13.57
N ALA A 122 29.43 -15.81 13.49
CA ALA A 122 29.62 -16.81 14.55
C ALA A 122 31.05 -16.92 15.16
N LEU A 123 32.04 -16.11 14.73
CA LEU A 123 33.35 -15.99 15.39
C LEU A 123 33.56 -14.75 16.27
N LYS A 124 32.60 -13.82 16.39
CA LYS A 124 32.72 -12.74 17.37
C LYS A 124 31.97 -13.10 18.65
N ILE A 125 32.74 -13.65 19.58
CA ILE A 125 32.44 -14.04 20.96
C ILE A 125 31.39 -13.15 21.66
N GLY A 126 30.43 -13.80 22.32
CA GLY A 126 29.71 -13.28 23.49
C GLY A 126 28.34 -12.64 23.28
N SER A 127 28.11 -11.96 22.15
CA SER A 127 26.88 -11.16 21.95
C SER A 127 25.81 -11.85 21.09
N VAL A 128 26.12 -12.97 20.44
CA VAL A 128 25.28 -13.61 19.41
C VAL A 128 24.24 -14.58 19.98
N VAL A 129 24.36 -15.01 21.24
CA VAL A 129 23.41 -15.95 21.87
C VAL A 129 21.99 -15.37 21.97
N ALA A 130 21.86 -14.05 22.14
CA ALA A 130 20.55 -13.37 22.14
C ALA A 130 19.93 -13.26 20.74
N ALA A 131 20.74 -13.05 19.70
CA ALA A 131 20.27 -12.99 18.31
C ALA A 131 19.90 -14.37 17.75
N VAL A 132 20.53 -15.44 18.25
CA VAL A 132 20.20 -16.83 17.90
C VAL A 132 18.92 -17.29 18.59
N ALA A 133 18.64 -16.81 19.81
CA ALA A 133 17.37 -17.08 20.49
C ALA A 133 16.17 -16.47 19.73
N ASP A 134 16.32 -15.26 19.19
CA ASP A 134 15.31 -14.60 18.33
C ASP A 134 15.03 -15.36 17.02
N VAL A 135 16.04 -16.08 16.49
CA VAL A 135 15.90 -16.89 15.26
C VAL A 135 15.21 -18.24 15.52
N HIS A 136 15.29 -18.80 16.72
CA HIS A 136 14.65 -20.08 17.05
C HIS A 136 13.13 -19.94 17.30
N GLU A 137 12.61 -18.73 17.54
CA GLU A 137 11.20 -18.52 17.92
C GLU A 137 10.22 -18.41 16.72
N THR A 138 10.69 -18.42 15.47
CA THR A 138 9.82 -18.15 14.29
C THR A 138 9.84 -19.23 13.20
N VAL A 139 9.85 -20.50 13.60
CA VAL A 139 9.67 -21.64 12.66
C VAL A 139 8.26 -22.23 12.79
N GLU A 140 7.26 -21.50 12.29
CA GLU A 140 5.89 -22.00 12.04
C GLU A 140 5.48 -21.72 10.58
N SER A 141 6.13 -22.35 9.60
CA SER A 141 5.95 -21.98 8.17
C SER A 141 4.60 -22.39 7.56
N THR A 142 3.79 -23.23 8.19
CA THR A 142 2.45 -23.59 7.68
C THR A 142 1.36 -22.61 8.13
N SER A 143 1.62 -21.78 9.14
CA SER A 143 0.67 -20.74 9.59
C SER A 143 0.71 -19.51 8.69
N GLU A 144 1.90 -19.10 8.24
CA GLU A 144 2.11 -17.78 7.62
C GLU A 144 1.27 -17.50 6.36
N ALA A 145 1.11 -18.49 5.47
CA ALA A 145 0.30 -18.32 4.24
C ALA A 145 -1.19 -18.23 4.55
N VAL A 146 -1.66 -19.01 5.53
CA VAL A 146 -3.05 -18.98 6.01
C VAL A 146 -3.32 -17.67 6.76
N ASP A 147 -2.38 -17.24 7.61
CA ASP A 147 -2.42 -15.97 8.34
C ASP A 147 -2.44 -14.77 7.40
N THR A 148 -1.66 -14.82 6.32
CA THR A 148 -1.63 -13.76 5.31
C THR A 148 -2.96 -13.66 4.56
N ILE A 149 -3.56 -14.79 4.19
CA ILE A 149 -4.89 -14.81 3.57
C ILE A 149 -5.94 -14.26 4.56
N LEU A 150 -5.85 -14.63 5.84
CA LEU A 150 -6.75 -14.11 6.87
C LEU A 150 -6.60 -12.59 7.04
N LEU A 151 -5.36 -12.08 7.04
CA LEU A 151 -5.04 -10.66 7.03
C LEU A 151 -5.68 -9.97 5.83
N PHE A 152 -5.58 -10.54 4.63
CA PHE A 152 -6.23 -9.97 3.44
C PHE A 152 -7.75 -9.85 3.59
N ARG A 153 -8.41 -10.82 4.24
CA ARG A 153 -9.85 -10.75 4.53
C ARG A 153 -10.22 -9.65 5.52
N MET A 154 -9.34 -9.38 6.48
CA MET A 154 -9.51 -8.24 7.40
C MET A 154 -9.39 -6.90 6.66
N LEU A 155 -8.54 -6.85 5.63
CA LEU A 155 -8.27 -5.66 4.83
C LEU A 155 -9.31 -5.38 3.73
N ASP A 156 -10.22 -6.32 3.45
CA ASP A 156 -11.33 -6.11 2.51
C ASP A 156 -12.14 -4.86 2.87
N SER A 157 -12.39 -4.02 1.87
CA SER A 157 -13.25 -2.85 1.98
C SER A 157 -14.71 -3.23 2.24
N SER A 158 -15.52 -2.26 2.70
CA SER A 158 -16.95 -2.51 2.93
C SER A 158 -17.67 -2.98 1.67
N ASP A 159 -17.33 -2.40 0.52
CA ASP A 159 -17.93 -2.73 -0.77
C ASP A 159 -17.51 -4.14 -1.22
N GLU A 160 -16.24 -4.50 -1.01
CA GLU A 160 -15.74 -5.85 -1.30
C GLU A 160 -16.46 -6.90 -0.46
N LYS A 161 -16.65 -6.64 0.83
CA LYS A 161 -17.37 -7.54 1.74
C LYS A 161 -18.82 -7.75 1.30
N GLU A 162 -19.50 -6.69 0.87
CA GLU A 162 -20.90 -6.78 0.46
C GLU A 162 -21.08 -7.52 -0.87
N LEU A 163 -20.21 -7.24 -1.85
CA LEU A 163 -20.17 -7.98 -3.11
C LEU A 163 -19.82 -9.44 -2.90
N LEU A 164 -18.86 -9.73 -2.01
CA LEU A 164 -18.48 -11.10 -1.68
C LEU A 164 -19.64 -11.88 -1.04
N LYS A 165 -20.40 -11.27 -0.13
CA LYS A 165 -21.61 -11.90 0.43
C LYS A 165 -22.61 -12.27 -0.67
N ARG A 166 -22.84 -11.36 -1.63
CA ARG A 166 -23.74 -11.65 -2.76
C ARG A 166 -23.23 -12.79 -3.62
N VAL A 167 -21.93 -12.81 -3.92
CA VAL A 167 -21.30 -13.91 -4.66
C VAL A 167 -21.48 -15.24 -3.92
N GLN A 168 -21.32 -15.26 -2.60
CA GLN A 168 -21.52 -16.48 -1.81
C GLN A 168 -22.98 -16.94 -1.78
N ALA A 169 -23.93 -16.00 -1.66
CA ALA A 169 -25.36 -16.30 -1.73
C ALA A 169 -25.76 -16.94 -3.07
N ASN A 170 -25.04 -16.59 -4.13
CA ASN A 170 -25.26 -17.08 -5.49
C ASN A 170 -24.43 -18.33 -5.86
N GLY A 171 -23.95 -19.09 -4.86
CA GLY A 171 -23.21 -20.34 -5.10
C GLY A 171 -21.71 -20.17 -5.34
N GLY A 172 -21.17 -18.98 -5.08
CA GLY A 172 -19.74 -18.70 -5.17
C GLY A 172 -19.28 -18.19 -6.53
N ALA A 173 -17.98 -17.90 -6.64
CA ALA A 173 -17.42 -17.19 -7.78
C ALA A 173 -17.57 -17.94 -9.12
N LYS A 174 -17.49 -19.27 -9.11
CA LYS A 174 -17.64 -20.08 -10.33
C LYS A 174 -19.06 -20.01 -10.88
N ALA A 175 -20.07 -20.23 -10.02
CA ALA A 175 -21.48 -20.15 -10.40
C ALA A 175 -21.85 -18.75 -10.90
N CYS A 176 -21.32 -17.69 -10.27
CA CYS A 176 -21.52 -16.32 -10.74
C CYS A 176 -20.89 -16.07 -12.11
N MET A 177 -19.75 -16.67 -12.42
CA MET A 177 -19.08 -16.50 -13.72
C MET A 177 -19.76 -17.27 -14.87
N GLU A 178 -20.56 -18.28 -14.56
CA GLU A 178 -21.27 -19.11 -15.54
C GLU A 178 -22.70 -18.63 -15.82
N ASN A 179 -23.19 -17.62 -15.09
CA ASN A 179 -24.54 -17.09 -15.21
C ASN A 179 -24.51 -15.55 -15.42
N ASP A 180 -24.88 -15.13 -16.62
CA ASP A 180 -24.87 -13.72 -17.04
C ASP A 180 -25.85 -12.84 -16.25
N ASP A 181 -26.99 -13.40 -15.79
CA ASP A 181 -27.96 -12.65 -14.99
C ASP A 181 -27.35 -12.28 -13.63
N ILE A 182 -26.62 -13.21 -13.02
CA ILE A 182 -25.92 -12.98 -11.75
C ILE A 182 -24.80 -11.94 -11.94
N LEU A 183 -24.09 -11.97 -13.07
CA LEU A 183 -23.08 -10.95 -13.37
C LEU A 183 -23.71 -9.56 -13.54
N LEU A 184 -24.87 -9.48 -14.18
CA LEU A 184 -25.60 -8.23 -14.33
C LEU A 184 -26.01 -7.68 -12.95
N GLU A 185 -26.57 -8.50 -12.08
CA GLU A 185 -26.91 -8.12 -10.69
C GLU A 185 -25.70 -7.66 -9.87
N LEU A 186 -24.55 -8.32 -10.01
CA LEU A 186 -23.33 -7.89 -9.34
C LEU A 186 -22.82 -6.55 -9.88
N SER A 187 -23.02 -6.29 -11.18
CA SER A 187 -22.65 -5.03 -11.81
C SER A 187 -23.55 -3.88 -11.35
N THR A 188 -24.86 -4.09 -11.22
CA THR A 188 -25.80 -3.07 -10.73
C THR A 188 -25.52 -2.76 -9.26
N LEU A 189 -25.36 -3.80 -8.43
CA LEU A 189 -25.00 -3.64 -7.01
C LEU A 189 -23.70 -2.85 -6.83
N ARG A 190 -22.70 -3.07 -7.70
CA ARG A 190 -21.46 -2.29 -7.68
C ARG A 190 -21.71 -0.80 -7.92
N GLU A 191 -22.51 -0.45 -8.93
CA GLU A 191 -22.80 0.96 -9.22
C GLU A 191 -23.58 1.61 -8.07
N GLU A 192 -24.54 0.91 -7.46
CA GLU A 192 -25.24 1.40 -6.27
C GLU A 192 -24.30 1.69 -5.10
N LEU A 193 -23.35 0.78 -4.82
CA LEU A 193 -22.35 0.97 -3.76
C LEU A 193 -21.45 2.18 -4.04
N ARG A 194 -21.08 2.36 -5.31
CA ARG A 194 -20.32 3.52 -5.76
C ARG A 194 -21.10 4.81 -5.54
N GLU A 195 -22.37 4.86 -5.93
CA GLU A 195 -23.25 6.03 -5.72
C GLU A 195 -23.44 6.36 -4.23
N ARG A 196 -23.60 5.35 -3.38
CA ARG A 196 -23.67 5.54 -1.91
C ARG A 196 -22.41 6.20 -1.36
N GLN A 197 -21.23 5.85 -1.87
CA GLN A 197 -19.98 6.52 -1.48
C GLN A 197 -19.93 7.99 -1.94
N PHE A 198 -20.40 8.29 -3.16
CA PHE A 198 -20.45 9.65 -3.68
C PHE A 198 -21.44 10.53 -2.91
N GLY A 199 -22.63 10.02 -2.59
CA GLY A 199 -23.63 10.72 -1.78
C GLY A 199 -23.14 10.99 -0.35
N ARG A 200 -22.44 10.04 0.26
CA ARG A 200 -21.85 10.19 1.60
C ARG A 200 -20.71 11.22 1.63
N LYS A 201 -19.89 11.31 0.56
CA LYS A 201 -18.84 12.35 0.42
C LYS A 201 -19.40 13.77 0.24
N CYS A 202 -20.48 13.96 -0.54
CA CYS A 202 -21.09 15.29 -0.72
C CYS A 202 -21.80 15.79 0.56
N SER A 203 -22.40 14.89 1.33
CA SER A 203 -22.99 15.21 2.64
C SER A 203 -21.90 15.59 3.66
N ALA A 204 -20.80 14.84 3.74
CA ALA A 204 -19.68 15.16 4.62
C ALA A 204 -19.02 16.52 4.29
N ALA A 205 -18.86 16.86 3.01
CA ALA A 205 -18.35 18.17 2.59
C ALA A 205 -19.30 19.35 2.92
N SER A 206 -20.61 19.09 3.00
CA SER A 206 -21.62 20.10 3.35
C SER A 206 -21.66 20.38 4.87
N VAL A 207 -21.33 19.39 5.70
CA VAL A 207 -21.29 19.55 7.16
C VAL A 207 -20.10 20.41 7.61
N GLU A 208 -18.97 20.37 6.90
CA GLU A 208 -17.80 21.20 7.24
C GLU A 208 -17.95 22.71 6.90
N HIS A 209 -18.98 23.11 6.15
CA HIS A 209 -19.27 24.53 5.85
C HIS A 209 -20.56 25.07 6.51
N GLY A 210 -21.24 24.25 7.32
CA GLY A 210 -22.55 24.56 7.94
C GLY A 210 -22.50 25.06 9.39
N GLY A 211 -21.34 25.52 9.87
CA GLY A 211 -21.17 25.96 11.27
C GLY A 211 -21.16 27.47 11.47
N ALA A 212 -22.26 28.20 11.16
CA ALA A 212 -22.43 29.56 11.69
C ALA A 212 -23.89 30.07 11.70
N ARG A 213 -24.32 30.46 12.91
CA ARG A 213 -25.37 31.43 13.28
C ARG A 213 -26.84 31.00 13.23
N THR A 214 -27.33 30.56 14.39
CA THR A 214 -28.60 31.06 14.93
C THR A 214 -28.39 32.49 15.45
N ARG A 215 -29.12 33.47 14.91
CA ARG A 215 -29.17 34.86 15.42
C ARG A 215 -30.54 35.12 16.01
N SER A 216 -30.62 35.02 17.34
CA SER A 216 -31.74 35.49 18.15
C SER A 216 -31.81 37.02 18.13
N THR A 217 -33.02 37.55 18.10
CA THR A 217 -33.39 38.94 17.90
C THR A 217 -33.23 39.81 19.15
N ARG A 218 -32.78 41.02 18.87
CA ARG A 218 -32.46 42.21 19.68
C ARG A 218 -33.62 42.74 20.56
N ARG A 219 -33.30 43.23 21.78
CA ARG A 219 -33.98 44.40 22.38
C ARG A 219 -33.06 45.17 23.35
N THR A 220 -33.15 46.49 23.26
CA THR A 220 -32.33 47.61 23.79
C THR A 220 -32.86 48.20 25.10
N ARG A 221 -31.99 48.75 26.00
CA ARG A 221 -32.13 50.12 26.59
C ARG A 221 -30.98 50.57 27.56
N ALA A 222 -30.58 51.85 27.39
CA ALA A 222 -30.10 52.90 28.33
C ALA A 222 -28.76 52.83 29.14
N GLY A 223 -28.01 53.95 29.14
CA GLY A 223 -26.66 54.22 29.72
C GLY A 223 -26.64 54.74 31.17
N PRO A 224 -25.76 55.69 31.62
CA PRO A 224 -24.73 56.51 30.92
C PRO A 224 -23.32 56.65 31.62
N GLU A 225 -22.41 57.39 30.94
CA GLU A 225 -21.26 58.27 31.38
C GLU A 225 -20.19 57.78 32.39
N TYR A 226 -18.87 57.99 32.19
CA TYR A 226 -18.15 59.28 32.13
C TYR A 226 -16.81 59.26 31.32
N THR A 227 -16.50 60.42 30.73
CA THR A 227 -15.21 61.12 30.41
C THR A 227 -13.87 60.37 30.58
N THR A 228 -12.85 60.49 29.70
CA THR A 228 -12.08 61.70 29.32
C THR A 228 -11.18 61.42 28.09
N ARG A 229 -10.88 62.44 27.27
CA ARG A 229 -10.00 62.46 26.06
C ARG A 229 -9.13 63.74 26.11
N PRO A 230 -8.20 64.02 25.16
CA PRO A 230 -6.90 63.43 24.74
C PRO A 230 -5.77 64.52 24.85
N PRO A 231 -4.61 64.54 24.11
CA PRO A 231 -4.50 64.78 22.63
C PRO A 231 -3.31 64.07 21.88
N MET A 232 -3.46 63.67 20.59
CA MET A 232 -2.80 64.23 19.35
C MET A 232 -1.36 63.71 19.07
N VAL A 233 -0.80 63.38 17.88
CA VAL A 233 -1.00 63.60 16.42
C VAL A 233 -0.20 62.46 15.70
N GLY A 234 -0.66 61.84 14.60
CA GLY A 234 -0.18 62.20 13.25
C GLY A 234 -0.27 61.07 12.20
N ARG A 235 -0.85 61.43 11.04
CA ARG A 235 -0.76 60.93 9.63
C ARG A 235 -0.08 59.55 9.38
N GLY A 236 -0.57 58.65 8.54
CA GLY A 236 -1.43 58.72 7.35
C GLY A 236 -0.83 57.79 6.28
N GLY A 237 -1.63 56.99 5.57
CA GLY A 237 -1.13 56.17 4.46
C GLY A 237 -1.95 54.90 4.20
N THR A 238 -2.83 54.98 3.21
CA THR A 238 -3.66 53.90 2.66
C THR A 238 -2.90 53.07 1.62
N TYR A 239 -3.06 51.74 1.64
CA TYR A 239 -3.14 50.94 0.42
C TYR A 239 -3.93 49.64 0.67
N ASP A 240 -4.98 49.48 -0.13
CA ASP A 240 -5.75 48.26 -0.37
C ASP A 240 -4.84 47.16 -0.94
N ALA A 241 -5.02 45.92 -0.48
CA ALA A 241 -4.51 44.74 -1.17
C ALA A 241 -5.56 43.62 -1.10
N THR A 242 -6.31 43.48 -2.18
CA THR A 242 -7.20 42.38 -2.50
C THR A 242 -6.40 41.09 -2.72
N PRO A 243 -6.81 39.91 -2.22
CA PRO A 243 -6.15 38.65 -2.56
C PRO A 243 -6.59 38.17 -3.95
N VAL A 244 -5.65 38.10 -4.89
CA VAL A 244 -5.85 37.51 -6.22
C VAL A 244 -5.86 35.98 -6.11
N LEU A 245 -6.99 35.36 -6.47
CA LEU A 245 -7.10 33.91 -6.69
C LEU A 245 -6.31 33.50 -7.95
N PRO A 246 -5.54 32.40 -7.93
CA PRO A 246 -4.90 31.88 -9.13
C PRO A 246 -5.92 31.23 -10.09
N PRO A 247 -5.70 31.30 -11.42
CA PRO A 247 -6.62 30.76 -12.42
C PRO A 247 -6.61 29.22 -12.46
N PRO A 248 -7.69 28.60 -12.99
CA PRO A 248 -7.82 27.14 -13.04
C PRO A 248 -6.86 26.52 -14.06
N VAL A 249 -6.12 25.49 -13.62
CA VAL A 249 -5.22 24.70 -14.47
C VAL A 249 -6.02 23.93 -15.51
N SER A 250 -5.73 24.20 -16.78
CA SER A 250 -6.33 23.52 -17.93
C SER A 250 -5.97 22.02 -17.93
N ARG A 251 -6.99 21.18 -18.14
CA ARG A 251 -6.84 19.72 -18.36
C ARG A 251 -5.99 19.47 -19.61
N GLN A 252 -4.76 19.02 -19.44
CA GLN A 252 -4.04 18.29 -20.47
C GLN A 252 -4.01 16.82 -20.08
N SER A 253 -4.65 16.00 -20.91
CA SER A 253 -4.58 14.53 -20.82
C SER A 253 -3.16 14.09 -21.18
N PRO A 254 -2.44 13.34 -20.32
CA PRO A 254 -1.18 12.74 -20.73
C PRO A 254 -1.48 11.51 -21.58
N THR A 255 -1.20 11.60 -22.87
CA THR A 255 -1.08 10.43 -23.76
C THR A 255 0.08 9.58 -23.24
N TYR A 256 -0.23 8.48 -22.56
CA TYR A 256 0.78 7.52 -22.08
C TYR A 256 1.30 6.68 -23.25
N ALA A 257 2.55 6.91 -23.66
CA ALA A 257 3.31 5.92 -24.42
C ALA A 257 3.87 4.86 -23.44
N LEU A 258 3.55 3.59 -23.69
CA LEU A 258 4.07 2.44 -22.96
C LEU A 258 5.59 2.26 -23.17
N PRO A 259 6.37 1.87 -22.13
CA PRO A 259 7.78 1.51 -22.30
C PRO A 259 7.99 0.31 -23.23
N GLN A 260 9.00 0.39 -24.11
CA GLN A 260 9.23 -0.52 -25.24
C GLN A 260 9.67 -1.96 -24.90
N TYR A 261 9.78 -2.36 -23.62
CA TYR A 261 10.18 -3.73 -23.27
C TYR A 261 9.00 -4.75 -23.27
N ALA A 262 7.77 -4.31 -23.56
CA ALA A 262 6.58 -5.16 -23.58
C ALA A 262 6.32 -5.90 -24.91
N ARG A 263 7.23 -5.87 -25.90
CA ARG A 263 6.98 -6.46 -27.23
C ARG A 263 7.41 -7.90 -27.44
N ASN A 264 8.19 -8.50 -26.55
CA ASN A 264 8.76 -9.84 -26.79
C ASN A 264 8.46 -10.81 -25.64
N ALA A 265 7.21 -11.27 -25.53
CA ALA A 265 6.88 -12.50 -24.84
C ALA A 265 6.05 -13.37 -25.82
N PRO A 266 6.60 -14.49 -26.33
CA PRO A 266 5.84 -15.38 -27.20
C PRO A 266 4.89 -16.22 -26.33
N TRP A 267 3.62 -15.84 -26.31
CA TRP A 267 2.56 -16.74 -25.84
C TRP A 267 1.95 -17.39 -27.08
N GLY A 268 2.28 -18.67 -27.29
CA GLY A 268 1.80 -19.47 -28.41
C GLY A 268 1.74 -20.95 -28.04
N SER A 269 0.51 -21.47 -28.07
CA SER A 269 0.09 -22.88 -28.24
C SER A 269 0.44 -23.92 -27.17
N GLY A 270 -0.61 -24.45 -26.54
CA GLY A 270 -0.56 -25.70 -25.78
C GLY A 270 -1.95 -26.17 -25.31
N PHE A 271 -2.93 -26.24 -26.21
CA PHE A 271 -4.17 -27.00 -26.01
C PHE A 271 -4.57 -27.62 -27.35
N SER A 272 -4.32 -28.92 -27.50
CA SER A 272 -4.98 -29.86 -28.41
C SER A 272 -4.46 -31.25 -28.06
N GLY A 273 -5.36 -32.16 -27.70
CA GLY A 273 -5.08 -33.54 -27.28
C GLY A 273 -5.94 -33.95 -26.11
#